data_AF-A0A1H2SEJ4-F1
#
_entry.id   AF-A0A1H2SEJ4-F1
#
_cell.length_a   1.000
_cell.length_b   1.000
_cell.length_c   1.000
_cell.angle_alpha   90.00
_cell.angle_beta   90.00
_cell.angle_gamma   90.00
#
_symmetry.space_group_name_H-M   'P 1'
#
loop_
_entity.id
_entity.type
_entity.pdbx_description
1 polymer ?
#
loop_
_entity_poly.entity_id
_entity_poly.type
_entity_poly.pdbx_seq_one_letter_code
_entity_poly.pdbx_strand_id
1 'polypeptide(L)'
;MPLGDLLPMATEFWLTSIQKLAYWILEDNLPSKSLHLPYPAPEYWQRYEEVFGCPVTFSSDIMEWRFEASILAESCPNANPITASITADLCDQLMASLPTDSKLVEQIRKVCLSQRGKFPSAEDLAQQVGMSTRTLHRQLATENRSYQAVVDEIRCTLAKQFLDQPDLPVEEVAAQVGFSEAANFRKAFKRWTGLTPSEYRQNKSQVYA
;
A
#
# COMPACT_ATOMS: atom_id res chain seq x y z
N MET A 1 -9.19 -12.22 -0.70
CA MET A 1 -9.86 -12.63 0.55
C MET A 1 -11.25 -11.98 0.50
N PRO A 2 -12.36 -12.74 0.49
CA PRO A 2 -13.69 -12.14 0.57
C PRO A 2 -13.85 -11.49 1.95
N LEU A 3 -14.29 -10.22 1.98
CA LEU A 3 -14.31 -9.40 3.20
C LEU A 3 -15.30 -9.91 4.27
N GLY A 4 -16.21 -10.83 3.94
CA GLY A 4 -17.12 -11.48 4.90
C GLY A 4 -17.89 -10.46 5.73
N ASP A 5 -17.89 -10.66 7.06
CA ASP A 5 -18.58 -9.79 8.02
C ASP A 5 -18.01 -8.36 8.09
N LEU A 6 -16.82 -8.12 7.55
CA LEU A 6 -16.22 -6.77 7.46
C LEU A 6 -16.73 -5.99 6.24
N LEU A 7 -17.45 -6.65 5.32
CA LEU A 7 -17.92 -6.03 4.09
C LEU A 7 -18.80 -4.80 4.35
N PRO A 8 -19.81 -4.83 5.25
CA PRO A 8 -20.62 -3.64 5.52
C PRO A 8 -19.79 -2.45 6.03
N MET A 9 -18.93 -2.67 7.03
CA MET A 9 -18.07 -1.63 7.60
C MET A 9 -17.10 -1.06 6.55
N ALA A 10 -16.49 -1.92 5.73
CA ALA A 10 -15.59 -1.48 4.67
C ALA A 10 -16.36 -0.66 3.62
N THR A 11 -17.55 -1.11 3.22
CA THR A 11 -18.39 -0.39 2.26
C THR A 11 -18.86 0.95 2.81
N GLU A 12 -19.31 1.02 4.07
CA GLU A 12 -19.66 2.28 4.74
C GLU A 12 -18.48 3.26 4.73
N PHE A 13 -17.29 2.80 5.12
CA PHE A 13 -16.08 3.63 5.12
C PHE A 13 -15.73 4.16 3.73
N TRP A 14 -15.72 3.29 2.72
CA TRP A 14 -15.36 3.67 1.35
C TRP A 14 -16.40 4.59 0.71
N LEU A 15 -17.70 4.27 0.82
CA LEU A 15 -18.75 5.08 0.20
C LEU A 15 -18.87 6.45 0.86
N THR A 16 -18.76 6.54 2.20
CA THR A 16 -18.77 7.84 2.89
C THR A 16 -17.55 8.68 2.51
N SER A 17 -16.38 8.06 2.36
CA SER A 17 -15.17 8.75 1.88
C SER A 17 -15.35 9.30 0.46
N ILE A 18 -15.90 8.49 -0.45
CA ILE A 18 -16.22 8.92 -1.83
C ILE A 18 -17.22 10.08 -1.81
N GLN A 19 -18.27 10.00 -0.98
CA GLN A 19 -19.26 11.08 -0.87
C GLN A 19 -18.63 12.39 -0.40
N LYS A 20 -17.78 12.33 0.64
CA LYS A 20 -17.11 13.52 1.18
C LYS A 20 -16.13 14.13 0.19
N LEU A 21 -15.39 13.29 -0.52
CA LEU A 21 -14.49 13.74 -1.56
C LEU A 21 -15.27 14.39 -2.71
N ALA A 22 -16.36 13.77 -3.17
CA ALA A 22 -17.24 14.34 -4.18
C ALA A 22 -17.81 15.70 -3.72
N TYR A 23 -18.24 15.79 -2.46
CA TYR A 23 -18.73 17.05 -1.87
C TYR A 23 -17.66 18.16 -1.87
N TRP A 24 -16.41 17.85 -1.56
CA TRP A 24 -15.33 18.84 -1.62
C TRP A 24 -14.97 19.26 -3.05
N ILE A 25 -15.12 18.36 -4.02
CA ILE A 25 -14.83 18.66 -5.43
C ILE A 25 -15.96 19.47 -6.06
N LEU A 26 -17.21 19.07 -5.83
CA LEU A 26 -18.40 19.67 -6.44
C LEU A 26 -18.94 20.86 -5.66
N GLU A 27 -18.50 21.04 -4.40
CA GLU A 27 -19.10 21.94 -3.40
C GLU A 27 -20.59 21.70 -3.14
N ASP A 28 -21.10 20.57 -3.62
CA ASP A 28 -22.48 20.13 -3.47
C ASP A 28 -22.54 18.60 -3.28
N ASN A 29 -23.67 18.10 -2.78
CA ASN A 29 -23.86 16.68 -2.63
C ASN A 29 -23.90 15.99 -3.99
N LEU A 30 -23.29 14.80 -4.07
CA LEU A 30 -23.42 13.95 -5.24
C LEU A 30 -24.91 13.68 -5.49
N PRO A 31 -25.47 13.99 -6.68
CA PRO A 31 -26.89 13.79 -7.00
C PRO A 31 -27.18 12.30 -7.19
N SER A 32 -27.18 11.61 -6.07
CA SER A 32 -27.31 10.16 -5.95
C SER A 32 -28.73 9.75 -6.28
N LYS A 33 -28.88 8.74 -7.14
CA LYS A 33 -30.19 8.20 -7.55
C LYS A 33 -30.52 6.90 -6.85
N SER A 34 -29.54 6.02 -6.68
CA SER A 34 -29.73 4.74 -5.99
C SER A 34 -28.41 4.12 -5.57
N LEU A 35 -28.41 3.42 -4.45
CA LEU A 35 -27.29 2.64 -3.96
C LEU A 35 -27.70 1.16 -3.84
N HIS A 36 -26.92 0.25 -4.42
CA HIS A 36 -27.12 -1.19 -4.36
C HIS A 36 -25.98 -1.84 -3.59
N LEU A 37 -26.31 -2.68 -2.62
CA LEU A 37 -25.37 -3.29 -1.68
C LEU A 37 -25.52 -4.82 -1.70
N PRO A 38 -24.42 -5.59 -1.78
CA PRO A 38 -24.46 -7.03 -1.95
C PRO A 38 -24.56 -7.80 -0.63
N TYR A 39 -25.06 -7.15 0.41
CA TYR A 39 -25.22 -7.71 1.75
C TYR A 39 -26.62 -7.38 2.30
N PRO A 40 -27.12 -8.17 3.26
CA PRO A 40 -28.44 -7.92 3.86
C PRO A 40 -28.49 -6.60 4.60
N ALA A 41 -29.70 -6.04 4.69
CA ALA A 41 -29.94 -4.78 5.40
C ALA A 41 -29.56 -4.90 6.89
N PRO A 42 -28.67 -4.03 7.41
CA PRO A 42 -28.39 -3.97 8.84
C PRO A 42 -29.57 -3.35 9.60
N GLU A 43 -29.62 -3.50 10.93
CA GLU A 43 -30.69 -2.92 11.77
C GLU A 43 -30.84 -1.39 11.59
N TYR A 44 -29.75 -0.71 11.26
CA TYR A 44 -29.67 0.73 11.08
C TYR A 44 -29.74 1.17 9.61
N TRP A 45 -30.29 0.35 8.71
CA TRP A 45 -30.32 0.61 7.25
C TRP A 45 -30.87 2.00 6.88
N GLN A 46 -31.81 2.54 7.65
CA GLN A 46 -32.42 3.86 7.44
C GLN A 46 -31.37 4.99 7.38
N ARG A 47 -30.29 4.86 8.16
CA ARG A 47 -29.19 5.83 8.16
C ARG A 47 -28.45 5.90 6.82
N TYR A 48 -28.49 4.84 6.01
CA TYR A 48 -27.88 4.87 4.68
C TYR A 48 -28.62 5.86 3.78
N GLU A 49 -29.95 5.84 3.77
CA GLU A 49 -30.73 6.76 2.95
C GLU A 49 -30.55 8.22 3.41
N GLU A 50 -30.46 8.44 4.73
CA GLU A 50 -30.16 9.77 5.30
C GLU A 50 -28.76 10.28 4.91
N VAL A 51 -27.75 9.42 4.96
CA VAL A 51 -26.36 9.79 4.67
C VAL A 51 -26.14 9.97 3.17
N PHE A 52 -26.58 9.02 2.34
CA PHE A 52 -26.34 9.01 0.90
C PHE A 52 -27.38 9.81 0.09
N GLY A 53 -28.48 10.22 0.72
CA GLY A 53 -29.52 11.05 0.10
C GLY A 53 -30.26 10.35 -1.04
N CYS A 54 -30.27 9.01 -1.07
CA CYS A 54 -30.94 8.23 -2.11
C CYS A 54 -31.45 6.88 -1.58
N PRO A 55 -32.42 6.25 -2.27
CA PRO A 55 -32.91 4.92 -1.91
C PRO A 55 -31.80 3.85 -1.96
N VAL A 56 -31.80 2.95 -0.98
CA VAL A 56 -30.79 1.88 -0.86
C VAL A 56 -31.42 0.49 -0.98
N THR A 57 -30.93 -0.29 -1.95
CA THR A 57 -31.33 -1.69 -2.17
C THR A 57 -30.27 -2.63 -1.61
N PHE A 58 -30.64 -3.44 -0.63
CA PHE A 58 -29.78 -4.47 -0.04
C PHE A 58 -29.96 -5.83 -0.73
N SER A 59 -29.03 -6.76 -0.49
CA SER A 59 -29.01 -8.10 -1.09
C SER A 59 -29.01 -8.10 -2.63
N SER A 60 -28.31 -7.14 -3.24
CA SER A 60 -28.10 -7.06 -4.70
C SER A 60 -26.97 -8.00 -5.17
N ASP A 61 -26.99 -8.42 -6.43
CA ASP A 61 -25.90 -9.24 -7.01
C ASP A 61 -24.57 -8.46 -7.09
N ILE A 62 -24.64 -7.14 -7.21
CA ILE A 62 -23.49 -6.25 -7.35
C ILE A 62 -23.60 -5.03 -6.42
N MET A 63 -22.44 -4.51 -6.02
CA MET A 63 -22.30 -3.23 -5.34
C MET A 63 -22.25 -2.11 -6.38
N GLU A 64 -23.21 -1.19 -6.35
CA GLU A 64 -23.34 -0.16 -7.38
C GLU A 64 -23.90 1.14 -6.79
N TRP A 65 -23.31 2.28 -7.15
CA TRP A 65 -23.82 3.60 -6.79
C TRP A 65 -24.12 4.38 -8.06
N ARG A 66 -25.40 4.73 -8.26
CA ARG A 66 -25.88 5.47 -9.42
C ARG A 66 -26.12 6.93 -9.04
N PHE A 67 -25.71 7.84 -9.91
CA PHE A 67 -25.91 9.28 -9.78
C PHE A 67 -26.16 9.91 -11.16
N GLU A 68 -26.58 11.17 -11.19
CA GLU A 68 -26.80 11.88 -12.46
C GLU A 68 -25.49 12.09 -13.23
N ALA A 69 -25.42 11.62 -14.48
CA ALA A 69 -24.19 11.69 -15.27
C ALA A 69 -23.83 13.10 -15.73
N SER A 70 -24.78 14.05 -15.69
CA SER A 70 -24.56 15.44 -16.12
C SER A 70 -23.43 16.12 -15.33
N ILE A 71 -23.23 15.73 -14.07
CA ILE A 71 -22.16 16.29 -13.23
C ILE A 71 -20.76 16.05 -13.78
N LEU A 72 -20.57 15.02 -14.61
CA LEU A 72 -19.27 14.72 -15.22
C LEU A 72 -18.85 15.78 -16.25
N ALA A 73 -19.82 16.56 -16.75
CA ALA A 73 -19.58 17.65 -17.68
C ALA A 73 -19.43 19.01 -16.96
N GLU A 74 -19.67 19.06 -15.65
CA GLU A 74 -19.55 20.28 -14.87
C GLU A 74 -18.09 20.56 -14.51
N SER A 75 -17.67 21.82 -14.66
CA SER A 75 -16.35 22.25 -14.21
C SER A 75 -16.29 22.23 -12.69
N CYS A 76 -15.27 21.63 -12.11
CA CYS A 76 -15.08 21.67 -10.66
C CYS A 76 -14.90 23.13 -10.20
N PRO A 77 -15.67 23.62 -9.21
CA PRO A 77 -15.61 25.00 -8.72
C PRO A 77 -14.19 25.48 -8.35
N ASN A 78 -13.39 24.59 -7.77
CA ASN A 78 -12.02 24.87 -7.33
C ASN A 78 -10.94 24.48 -8.36
N ALA A 79 -11.32 24.24 -9.62
CA ALA A 79 -10.36 23.87 -10.66
C ALA A 79 -9.39 25.03 -10.94
N ASN A 80 -8.12 24.84 -10.58
CA ASN A 80 -7.04 25.75 -10.94
C ASN A 80 -6.11 25.05 -11.95
N PRO A 81 -6.07 25.47 -13.22
CA PRO A 81 -5.28 24.80 -14.26
C PRO A 81 -3.77 24.87 -13.99
N ILE A 82 -3.30 25.90 -13.30
CA ILE A 82 -1.88 26.05 -12.94
C ILE A 82 -1.52 25.06 -11.83
N THR A 83 -2.34 24.98 -10.77
CA THR A 83 -2.15 24.00 -9.70
C THR A 83 -2.30 22.57 -10.21
N ALA A 84 -3.25 22.32 -11.11
CA ALA A 84 -3.44 21.02 -11.74
C ALA A 84 -2.19 20.58 -12.53
N SER A 85 -1.60 21.48 -13.32
CA SER A 85 -0.35 21.19 -14.05
C SER A 85 0.81 20.89 -13.12
N ILE A 86 1.05 21.74 -12.10
CA ILE A 86 2.14 21.55 -11.14
C ILE A 86 1.97 20.23 -10.36
N THR A 87 0.73 19.91 -10.00
CA THR A 87 0.41 18.69 -9.25
C THR A 87 0.49 17.46 -10.15
N ALA A 88 0.12 17.55 -11.42
CA ALA A 88 0.31 16.49 -12.40
C ALA A 88 1.80 16.20 -12.61
N ASP A 89 2.61 17.23 -12.81
CA ASP A 89 4.07 17.09 -12.95
C ASP A 89 4.70 16.48 -11.69
N LEU A 90 4.22 16.87 -10.51
CA LEU A 90 4.67 16.28 -9.24
C LEU A 90 4.21 14.83 -9.09
N CYS A 91 2.97 14.51 -9.47
CA CYS A 91 2.45 13.13 -9.50
C CYS A 91 3.27 12.27 -10.47
N ASP A 92 3.62 12.78 -11.64
CA ASP A 92 4.47 12.08 -12.61
C ASP A 92 5.88 11.86 -12.06
N GLN A 93 6.46 12.85 -11.39
CA GLN A 93 7.75 12.70 -10.71
C GLN A 93 7.68 11.71 -9.55
N LEU A 94 6.62 11.75 -8.75
CA LEU A 94 6.38 10.81 -7.66
C LEU A 94 6.18 9.39 -8.21
N MET A 95 5.36 9.22 -9.25
CA MET A 95 5.13 7.95 -9.95
C MET A 95 6.40 7.42 -10.62
N ALA A 96 7.24 8.28 -11.17
CA ALA A 96 8.55 7.91 -11.71
C ALA A 96 9.58 7.57 -10.62
N SER A 97 9.42 8.14 -9.42
CA SER A 97 10.25 7.86 -8.24
C SER A 97 9.79 6.64 -7.45
N LEU A 98 8.51 6.26 -7.60
CA LEU A 98 8.01 4.98 -7.13
C LEU A 98 8.71 3.91 -7.97
N PRO A 99 9.38 2.93 -7.35
CA PRO A 99 9.86 1.80 -8.10
C PRO A 99 8.63 1.15 -8.76
N THR A 100 8.52 1.24 -10.09
CA THR A 100 7.73 0.31 -10.88
C THR A 100 8.45 -1.04 -10.81
N ASP A 101 8.53 -1.58 -9.61
CA ASP A 101 8.97 -2.93 -9.37
C ASP A 101 8.07 -3.81 -10.23
N SER A 102 8.66 -4.75 -10.96
CA SER A 102 7.85 -5.68 -11.72
C SER A 102 6.86 -6.38 -10.81
N LYS A 103 5.76 -6.87 -11.37
CA LYS A 103 4.79 -7.69 -10.64
C LYS A 103 5.47 -8.81 -9.84
N LEU A 104 6.60 -9.33 -10.33
CA LEU A 104 7.40 -10.33 -9.65
C LEU A 104 8.11 -9.77 -8.40
N VAL A 105 8.75 -8.61 -8.48
CA VAL A 105 9.41 -7.95 -7.33
C VAL A 105 8.38 -7.52 -6.28
N GLU A 106 7.21 -7.02 -6.70
CA GLU A 106 6.11 -6.75 -5.77
C GLU A 106 5.62 -8.02 -5.07
N GLN A 107 5.52 -9.14 -5.80
CA GLN A 107 5.10 -10.42 -5.25
C GLN A 107 6.14 -10.97 -4.25
N ILE A 108 7.44 -10.86 -4.57
CA ILE A 108 8.54 -11.15 -3.65
C ILE A 108 8.39 -10.30 -2.38
N ARG A 109 8.20 -8.99 -2.52
CA ARG A 109 8.02 -8.06 -1.40
C ARG A 109 6.83 -8.44 -0.52
N LYS A 110 5.66 -8.72 -1.12
CA LYS A 110 4.47 -9.14 -0.39
C LYS A 110 4.71 -10.41 0.44
N VAL A 111 5.36 -11.41 -0.15
CA VAL A 111 5.68 -12.65 0.57
C VAL A 111 6.63 -12.38 1.73
N CYS A 112 7.72 -11.65 1.50
CA CYS A 112 8.68 -11.31 2.55
C CYS A 112 8.05 -10.51 3.71
N LEU A 113 7.17 -9.57 3.42
CA LEU A 113 6.50 -8.75 4.45
C LEU A 113 5.41 -9.54 5.22
N SER A 114 4.83 -10.56 4.61
CA SER A 114 3.83 -11.42 5.27
C SER A 114 4.44 -12.34 6.34
N GLN A 115 5.75 -12.58 6.29
CA GLN A 115 6.47 -13.51 7.16
C GLN A 115 7.48 -12.74 8.03
N ARG A 116 7.04 -12.31 9.23
CA ARG A 116 7.89 -11.57 10.18
C ARG A 116 9.18 -12.34 10.49
N GLY A 117 10.33 -11.76 10.18
CA GLY A 117 11.65 -12.33 10.47
C GLY A 117 12.04 -13.56 9.63
N LYS A 118 11.17 -14.04 8.72
CA LYS A 118 11.45 -15.20 7.87
C LYS A 118 11.40 -14.79 6.42
N PHE A 119 12.56 -14.80 5.79
CA PHE A 119 12.69 -14.55 4.36
C PHE A 119 12.81 -15.89 3.65
N PRO A 120 11.92 -16.22 2.70
CA PRO A 120 11.93 -17.51 2.02
C PRO A 120 13.21 -17.68 1.19
N SER A 121 13.60 -18.93 0.95
CA SER A 121 14.59 -19.22 -0.08
C SER A 121 14.02 -18.92 -1.48
N ALA A 122 14.89 -18.90 -2.50
CA ALA A 122 14.44 -18.76 -3.87
C ALA A 122 13.54 -19.95 -4.29
N GLU A 123 13.83 -21.17 -3.79
CA GLU A 123 12.98 -22.34 -4.02
C GLU A 123 11.60 -22.20 -3.37
N ASP A 124 11.56 -21.83 -2.09
CA ASP A 124 10.29 -21.70 -1.34
C ASP A 124 9.38 -20.65 -1.98
N LEU A 125 9.97 -19.50 -2.35
CA LEU A 125 9.24 -18.45 -3.03
C LEU A 125 8.72 -18.94 -4.38
N ALA A 126 9.58 -19.55 -5.21
CA ALA A 126 9.19 -20.03 -6.53
C ALA A 126 7.99 -21.00 -6.44
N GLN A 127 8.02 -21.91 -5.47
CA GLN A 127 6.90 -22.81 -5.19
C GLN A 127 5.63 -22.03 -4.78
N GLN A 128 5.76 -21.05 -3.90
CA GLN A 128 4.63 -20.23 -3.42
C GLN A 128 3.98 -19.39 -4.53
N VAL A 129 4.77 -18.94 -5.52
CA VAL A 129 4.28 -18.15 -6.65
C VAL A 129 3.95 -18.99 -7.89
N GLY A 130 4.02 -20.33 -7.78
CA GLY A 130 3.61 -21.25 -8.84
C GLY A 130 4.56 -21.33 -10.04
N MET A 131 5.87 -21.12 -9.83
CA MET A 131 6.88 -21.20 -10.89
C MET A 131 8.11 -22.01 -10.48
N SER A 132 8.95 -22.37 -11.46
CA SER A 132 10.25 -22.97 -11.16
C SER A 132 11.28 -21.93 -10.74
N THR A 133 12.24 -22.29 -9.87
CA THR A 133 13.37 -21.42 -9.46
C THR A 133 14.16 -20.89 -10.66
N ARG A 134 14.29 -21.69 -11.72
CA ARG A 134 14.91 -21.28 -12.99
C ARG A 134 14.14 -20.16 -13.68
N THR A 135 12.81 -20.24 -13.69
CA THR A 135 11.95 -19.18 -14.26
C THR A 135 12.05 -17.90 -13.45
N LEU A 136 12.05 -18.00 -12.12
CA LEU A 136 12.23 -16.88 -11.19
C LEU A 136 13.54 -16.14 -11.49
N HIS A 137 14.67 -16.85 -11.53
CA HIS A 137 15.97 -16.24 -11.83
C HIS A 137 16.02 -15.63 -13.22
N ARG A 138 15.44 -16.28 -14.23
CA ARG A 138 15.41 -15.75 -15.60
C ARG A 138 14.62 -14.45 -15.69
N GLN A 139 13.46 -14.37 -15.02
CA GLN A 139 12.63 -13.15 -15.01
C GLN A 139 13.31 -12.01 -14.24
N LEU A 140 13.94 -12.30 -13.10
CA LEU A 140 14.72 -11.27 -12.40
C LEU A 140 15.93 -10.81 -13.23
N ALA A 141 16.58 -11.72 -13.96
CA ALA A 141 17.69 -11.38 -14.84
C ALA A 141 17.27 -10.49 -16.02
N THR A 142 16.05 -10.62 -16.55
CA THR A 142 15.54 -9.68 -17.57
C THR A 142 15.41 -8.25 -17.06
N GLU A 143 15.37 -8.07 -15.74
CA GLU A 143 15.34 -6.77 -15.05
C GLU A 143 16.71 -6.40 -14.45
N ASN A 144 17.77 -7.14 -14.81
CA ASN A 144 19.13 -6.99 -14.23
C ASN A 144 19.17 -7.11 -12.70
N ARG A 145 18.21 -7.83 -12.09
CA ARG A 145 18.17 -8.08 -10.64
C ARG A 145 18.45 -9.54 -10.33
N SER A 146 18.95 -9.79 -9.13
CA SER A 146 19.03 -11.13 -8.55
C SER A 146 18.04 -11.26 -7.40
N TYR A 147 17.63 -12.48 -7.08
CA TYR A 147 16.74 -12.73 -5.93
C TYR A 147 17.33 -12.16 -4.64
N GLN A 148 18.63 -12.41 -4.41
CA GLN A 148 19.31 -11.92 -3.22
C GLN A 148 19.36 -10.38 -3.17
N ALA A 149 19.54 -9.71 -4.32
CA ALA A 149 19.52 -8.24 -4.36
C ALA A 149 18.15 -7.69 -3.95
N VAL A 150 17.06 -8.28 -4.44
CA VAL A 150 15.69 -7.86 -4.07
C VAL A 150 15.43 -8.10 -2.58
N VAL A 151 15.82 -9.26 -2.05
CA VAL A 151 15.68 -9.57 -0.62
C VAL A 151 16.51 -8.61 0.24
N ASP A 152 17.75 -8.30 -0.17
CA ASP A 152 18.63 -7.36 0.52
C ASP A 152 18.04 -5.94 0.53
N GLU A 153 17.45 -5.47 -0.58
CA GLU A 153 16.74 -4.18 -0.64
C GLU A 153 15.59 -4.11 0.37
N ILE A 154 14.77 -5.18 0.44
CA ILE A 154 13.65 -5.27 1.39
C ILE A 154 14.18 -5.28 2.83
N ARG A 155 15.20 -6.10 3.12
CA ARG A 155 15.83 -6.17 4.45
C ARG A 155 16.43 -4.84 4.87
N CYS A 156 17.12 -4.14 3.97
CA CYS A 156 17.70 -2.83 4.23
C CYS A 156 16.61 -1.80 4.57
N THR A 157 15.50 -1.81 3.83
CA THR A 157 14.37 -0.90 4.06
C THR A 157 13.74 -1.13 5.43
N LEU A 158 13.44 -2.39 5.77
CA LEU A 158 12.91 -2.75 7.09
C LEU A 158 13.89 -2.43 8.22
N ALA A 159 15.17 -2.71 8.01
CA ALA A 159 16.21 -2.41 8.98
C ALA A 159 16.27 -0.92 9.29
N LYS A 160 16.20 -0.04 8.29
CA LYS A 160 16.14 1.41 8.50
C LYS A 160 14.90 1.81 9.33
N GLN A 161 13.72 1.28 9.00
CA GLN A 161 12.48 1.55 9.74
C GLN A 161 12.54 1.09 11.20
N PHE A 162 13.14 -0.06 11.48
CA PHE A 162 13.33 -0.55 12.84
C PHE A 162 14.43 0.21 13.59
N LEU A 163 15.47 0.66 12.89
CA LEU A 163 16.52 1.47 13.50
C LEU A 163 16.04 2.89 13.85
N ASP A 164 14.99 3.40 13.18
CA ASP A 164 14.31 4.65 13.51
C ASP A 164 13.62 4.61 14.89
N GLN A 165 13.39 3.41 15.45
CA GLN A 165 12.89 3.24 16.81
C GLN A 165 14.08 3.22 17.79
N PRO A 166 14.25 4.24 18.65
CA PRO A 166 15.45 4.39 19.47
C PRO A 166 15.61 3.28 20.51
N ASP A 167 14.50 2.73 21.01
CA ASP A 167 14.49 1.75 22.11
C ASP A 167 14.72 0.31 21.65
N LEU A 168 14.65 0.03 20.33
CA LEU A 168 14.77 -1.34 19.82
C LEU A 168 16.25 -1.76 19.78
N PRO A 169 16.70 -2.84 20.41
CA PRO A 169 18.10 -3.27 20.35
C PRO A 169 18.52 -3.69 18.92
N VAL A 170 19.78 -3.43 18.54
CA VAL A 170 20.29 -3.79 17.19
C VAL A 170 20.23 -5.30 16.94
N GLU A 171 20.40 -6.10 17.98
CA GLU A 171 20.26 -7.55 17.98
C GLU A 171 18.83 -7.97 17.63
N GLU A 172 17.83 -7.26 18.14
CA GLU A 172 16.43 -7.53 17.85
C GLU A 172 16.05 -7.09 16.43
N VAL A 173 16.58 -5.94 15.97
CA VAL A 173 16.47 -5.52 14.57
C VAL A 173 17.03 -6.59 13.64
N ALA A 174 18.21 -7.15 13.95
CA ALA A 174 18.83 -8.20 13.16
C ALA A 174 17.94 -9.44 13.05
N ALA A 175 17.33 -9.88 14.16
CA ALA A 175 16.40 -11.00 14.17
C ALA A 175 15.13 -10.70 13.35
N GLN A 176 14.55 -9.50 13.49
CA GLN A 176 13.34 -9.09 12.77
C GLN A 176 13.56 -8.96 11.26
N VAL A 177 14.78 -8.67 10.81
CA VAL A 177 15.15 -8.65 9.38
C VAL A 177 15.79 -9.96 8.90
N GLY A 178 15.70 -11.03 9.68
CA GLY A 178 16.02 -12.40 9.26
C GLY A 178 17.51 -12.76 9.25
N PHE A 179 18.30 -12.14 10.13
CA PHE A 179 19.67 -12.54 10.41
C PHE A 179 19.74 -13.33 11.72
N SER A 180 20.41 -14.48 11.68
CA SER A 180 20.65 -15.30 12.88
C SER A 180 21.65 -14.67 13.84
N GLU A 181 22.53 -13.80 13.34
CA GLU A 181 23.57 -13.15 14.13
C GLU A 181 23.65 -11.65 13.82
N ALA A 182 23.69 -10.82 14.88
CA ALA A 182 23.81 -9.38 14.77
C ALA A 182 25.12 -8.94 14.07
N ALA A 183 26.20 -9.72 14.17
CA ALA A 183 27.46 -9.44 13.48
C ALA A 183 27.31 -9.49 11.96
N ASN A 184 26.56 -10.46 11.43
CA ASN A 184 26.29 -10.59 10.00
C ASN A 184 25.36 -9.48 9.50
N PHE A 185 24.35 -9.12 10.31
CA PHE A 185 23.51 -7.97 10.03
C PHE A 185 24.33 -6.66 9.95
N ARG A 186 25.21 -6.38 10.92
CA ARG A 186 26.05 -5.16 10.92
C ARG A 186 26.90 -5.05 9.65
N LYS A 187 27.51 -6.15 9.20
CA LYS A 187 28.29 -6.20 7.95
C LYS A 187 27.42 -5.95 6.73
N ALA A 188 26.26 -6.61 6.66
CA ALA A 188 25.32 -6.45 5.55
C ALA A 188 24.76 -5.03 5.48
N PHE A 189 24.33 -4.47 6.62
CA PHE A 189 23.81 -3.11 6.71
C PHE A 189 24.84 -2.06 6.31
N LYS A 190 26.10 -2.23 6.73
CA LYS A 190 27.22 -1.37 6.28
C LYS A 190 27.47 -1.49 4.79
N ARG A 191 27.40 -2.70 4.22
CA ARG A 191 27.52 -2.91 2.77
C ARG A 191 26.39 -2.19 2.01
N TRP A 192 25.17 -2.23 2.52
CA TRP A 192 24.00 -1.65 1.84
C TRP A 192 23.91 -0.13 1.98
N THR A 193 24.34 0.43 3.11
CA THR A 193 24.10 1.85 3.45
C THR A 193 25.37 2.69 3.57
N GLY A 194 26.54 2.06 3.60
CA GLY A 194 27.82 2.70 3.92
C GLY A 194 28.06 2.95 5.41
N LEU A 195 27.02 2.87 6.24
CA LEU A 195 27.05 3.16 7.68
C LEU A 195 26.78 1.90 8.50
N THR A 196 27.34 1.83 9.70
CA THR A 196 26.90 0.84 10.70
C THR A 196 25.51 1.19 11.24
N PRO A 197 24.75 0.21 11.77
CA PRO A 197 23.45 0.49 12.40
C PRO A 197 23.51 1.56 13.49
N SER A 198 24.59 1.58 14.28
CA SER A 198 24.79 2.56 15.35
C SER A 198 25.08 3.97 14.81
N GLU A 199 25.93 4.09 13.77
CA GLU A 199 26.19 5.37 13.09
C GLU A 199 24.93 5.91 12.41
N TYR A 200 24.13 5.03 11.80
CA TYR A 200 22.85 5.40 11.19
C TYR A 200 21.88 6.00 12.23
N ARG A 201 21.80 5.40 13.42
CA ARG A 201 21.00 5.94 14.53
C ARG A 201 21.48 7.31 15.01
N GLN A 202 22.79 7.45 15.26
CA GLN A 202 23.38 8.70 15.74
C GLN A 202 23.16 9.86 14.77
N ASN A 203 23.36 9.62 13.47
CA ASN A 203 23.15 10.63 12.44
C ASN A 203 21.70 11.12 12.39
N LYS A 204 20.71 10.26 12.64
CA LYS A 204 19.30 10.68 12.66
C LYS A 204 18.92 11.41 13.95
N SER A 205 19.42 10.99 15.11
CA SER A 205 19.20 11.70 16.37
C SER A 205 19.69 13.16 16.32
N GLN A 206 20.66 13.47 15.46
CA GLN A 206 21.21 14.81 15.27
C GLN A 206 20.41 15.69 14.28
N VAL A 207 19.51 15.10 13.50
CA VAL A 207 18.60 15.82 12.57
C VAL A 207 17.29 16.23 13.26
N TYR A 208 16.95 15.61 14.40
CA TYR A 208 15.78 15.92 15.22
C TYR A 208 16.12 16.62 16.55
N ALA A 209 17.38 17.03 16.74
CA ALA A 209 17.84 17.86 17.85
C ALA A 209 18.00 19.30 17.38
#